data_AF-A0A8J5W8T8-F1
#
_entry.id   AF-A0A8J5W8T8-F1
#
_cell.length_a   1.000
_cell.length_b   1.000
_cell.length_c   1.000
_cell.angle_alpha   90.00
_cell.angle_beta   90.00
_cell.angle_gamma   90.00
#
_symmetry.space_group_name_H-M   'P 1'
#
loop_
_entity.id
_entity.type
_entity.pdbx_description
1 polymer ?
#
loop_
_entity_poly.entity_id
_entity_poly.type
_entity_poly.pdbx_seq_one_letter_code
_entity_poly.pdbx_strand_id
1 'polypeptide(L)'
;MGSSCSRSDLLSESETTENAKSADIDRRILQETKAEQHIHKLLLLGAGESGKSTIFKQIKLLFQTGFDETELKSYISVIHANVYQTIKILHDGAKELSQVESDSSKYVISPDNQEIGEKLSEIDGRNFLTWKYSATS
;
A
#
# COMPACT_ATOMS: atom_id res chain seq x y z
N MET A 1 -20.86 0.78 74.03
CA MET A 1 -19.74 0.10 73.34
C MET A 1 -20.04 0.12 71.85
N GLY A 2 -19.59 1.16 71.15
CA GLY A 2 -19.72 1.26 69.69
C GLY A 2 -18.32 1.33 69.11
N SER A 3 -17.88 0.25 68.46
CA SER A 3 -16.59 0.22 67.78
C SER A 3 -16.74 0.84 66.40
N SER A 4 -15.94 1.87 66.15
CA SER A 4 -15.91 2.65 64.93
C SER A 4 -15.32 1.84 63.77
N CYS A 5 -15.96 1.97 62.60
CA CYS A 5 -15.59 1.37 61.33
C CYS A 5 -14.26 1.95 60.79
N SER A 6 -13.28 1.11 60.46
CA SER A 6 -12.06 1.50 59.73
C SER A 6 -12.33 1.46 58.22
N ARG A 7 -12.38 2.63 57.58
CA ARG A 7 -12.65 2.84 56.14
C ARG A 7 -11.51 3.58 55.42
N SER A 8 -10.34 3.71 56.03
CA SER A 8 -9.19 4.49 55.52
C SER A 8 -8.26 3.73 54.58
N ASP A 9 -8.13 2.41 54.70
CA ASP A 9 -6.99 1.69 54.09
C ASP A 9 -7.18 1.37 52.60
N LEU A 10 -8.42 1.35 52.10
CA LEU A 10 -8.71 1.03 50.69
C LEU A 10 -8.43 2.19 49.71
N LEU A 11 -8.48 3.44 50.18
CA LEU A 11 -8.22 4.63 49.37
C LEU A 11 -6.71 4.85 49.14
N SER A 12 -5.88 4.54 50.13
CA SER A 12 -4.43 4.69 50.01
C SER A 12 -3.79 3.65 49.08
N GLU A 13 -4.32 2.43 49.01
CA GLU A 13 -3.83 1.40 48.07
C GLU A 13 -4.23 1.71 46.62
N SER A 14 -5.44 2.23 46.37
CA SER A 14 -5.83 2.68 45.03
C SER A 14 -5.00 3.88 44.57
N GLU A 15 -4.78 4.88 45.44
CA GLU A 15 -3.99 6.06 45.12
C GLU A 15 -2.50 5.73 44.88
N THR A 16 -1.91 4.82 45.67
CA THR A 16 -0.50 4.41 45.48
C THR A 16 -0.31 3.59 44.20
N THR A 17 -1.28 2.73 43.83
CA THR A 17 -1.22 1.97 42.58
C THR A 17 -1.48 2.86 41.35
N GLU A 18 -2.34 3.87 41.45
CA GLU A 18 -2.54 4.89 40.41
C GLU A 18 -1.31 5.79 40.23
N ASN A 19 -0.66 6.17 41.34
CA ASN A 19 0.59 6.93 41.30
C ASN A 19 1.74 6.12 40.70
N ALA A 20 1.83 4.81 41.01
CA ALA A 20 2.83 3.92 40.41
C ALA A 20 2.61 3.74 38.90
N LYS A 21 1.35 3.62 38.46
CA LYS A 21 0.99 3.58 37.03
C LYS A 21 1.34 4.90 36.33
N SER A 22 1.05 6.04 36.96
CA SER A 22 1.36 7.37 36.42
C SER A 22 2.87 7.56 36.27
N ALA A 23 3.67 7.16 37.25
CA ALA A 23 5.13 7.21 37.18
C ALA A 23 5.70 6.31 36.07
N ASP A 24 5.11 5.13 35.83
CA ASP A 24 5.51 4.25 34.71
C ASP A 24 5.16 4.88 33.35
N ILE A 25 4.00 5.53 33.22
CA ILE A 25 3.61 6.26 32.02
C ILE A 25 4.59 7.40 31.73
N ASP A 26 4.91 8.23 32.73
CA ASP A 26 5.86 9.34 32.57
C ASP A 26 7.25 8.85 32.15
N ARG A 27 7.69 7.71 32.71
CA ARG A 27 8.96 7.07 32.34
C ARG A 27 8.96 6.64 30.88
N ARG A 28 7.88 6.04 30.39
CA ARG A 28 7.74 5.63 28.99
C ARG A 28 7.73 6.83 28.05
N ILE A 29 6.97 7.88 28.40
CA ILE A 29 6.92 9.13 27.62
C ILE A 29 8.32 9.73 27.48
N LEU A 30 9.09 9.80 28.57
CA LEU A 30 10.45 10.34 28.53
C LEU A 30 11.39 9.50 27.63
N GLN A 31 11.28 8.17 27.71
CA GLN A 31 12.06 7.25 26.88
C GLN A 31 11.70 7.40 25.39
N GLU A 32 10.42 7.46 25.05
CA GLU A 32 9.94 7.67 23.68
C GLU A 32 10.36 9.04 23.15
N THR A 33 10.21 10.10 23.94
CA THR A 33 10.64 11.47 23.57
C THR A 33 12.13 11.51 23.22
N LYS A 34 12.97 10.83 24.02
CA LYS A 34 14.41 10.74 23.75
C LYS A 34 14.72 9.94 22.48
N ALA A 35 13.97 8.87 22.21
CA ALA A 35 14.11 8.11 20.97
C ALA A 35 13.70 8.96 19.75
N GLU A 36 12.61 9.71 19.85
CA GLU A 36 12.12 10.59 18.80
C GLU A 36 13.09 11.72 18.43
N GLN A 37 13.86 12.24 19.39
CA GLN A 37 14.90 13.24 19.13
C GLN A 37 15.97 12.76 18.14
N HIS A 38 16.15 11.44 18.00
CA HIS A 38 17.10 10.84 17.07
C HIS A 38 16.47 10.41 15.73
N ILE A 39 15.16 10.61 15.54
CA ILE A 39 14.45 10.26 14.31
C ILE A 39 14.36 11.46 13.37
N HIS A 40 14.96 11.36 12.18
CA HIS A 40 14.79 12.34 11.12
C HIS A 40 13.53 12.05 10.29
N LYS A 41 12.53 12.93 10.36
CA LYS A 41 11.29 12.84 9.57
C LYS A 41 11.49 13.52 8.21
N LEU A 42 11.32 12.75 7.14
CA LEU A 42 11.47 13.23 5.76
C LEU A 42 10.11 13.19 5.04
N LEU A 43 9.80 14.25 4.30
CA LEU A 43 8.61 14.34 3.46
C LEU A 43 9.03 14.43 1.99
N LEU A 44 8.52 13.49 1.18
CA LEU A 44 8.77 13.46 -0.26
C LEU A 44 7.57 14.01 -1.02
N LEU A 45 7.75 15.13 -1.72
CA LEU A 45 6.71 15.79 -2.51
C LEU A 45 6.97 15.63 -4.01
N GLY A 46 5.90 15.55 -4.80
CA GLY A 46 5.97 15.45 -6.25
C GLY A 46 4.61 15.12 -6.85
N ALA A 47 4.45 15.36 -8.16
CA ALA A 47 3.24 15.05 -8.91
C ALA A 47 2.84 13.56 -8.83
N GLY A 48 1.61 13.24 -9.23
CA GLY A 48 1.22 11.83 -9.45
C GLY A 48 2.27 11.12 -10.30
N GLU A 49 2.56 9.85 -9.99
CA GLU A 49 3.47 9.00 -10.79
C GLU A 49 4.96 9.43 -10.84
N SER A 50 5.36 10.47 -10.10
CA SER A 50 6.75 10.98 -10.06
C SER A 50 7.80 10.04 -9.43
N GLY A 51 7.47 8.77 -9.20
CA GLY A 51 8.41 7.78 -8.64
C GLY A 51 8.58 7.82 -7.11
N LYS A 52 7.74 8.54 -6.36
CA LYS A 52 7.82 8.60 -4.89
C LYS A 52 7.80 7.21 -4.26
N SER A 53 6.83 6.38 -4.63
CA SER A 53 6.70 5.01 -4.15
C SER A 53 7.93 4.15 -4.49
N THR A 54 8.59 4.42 -5.62
CA THR A 54 9.83 3.74 -6.01
C THR A 54 10.96 4.08 -5.05
N ILE A 55 11.12 5.36 -4.68
CA ILE A 55 12.13 5.78 -3.69
C ILE A 55 11.88 5.12 -2.35
N PHE A 56 10.63 5.10 -1.86
CA PHE A 56 10.28 4.43 -0.61
C PHE A 56 10.57 2.92 -0.66
N LYS A 57 10.26 2.25 -1.77
CA LYS A 57 10.60 0.82 -1.97
C LYS A 57 12.11 0.58 -1.91
N GLN A 58 12.92 1.47 -2.49
CA GLN A 58 14.38 1.37 -2.40
C GLN A 58 14.91 1.59 -0.99
N ILE A 59 14.33 2.53 -0.23
CA ILE A 59 14.70 2.73 1.18
C ILE A 59 14.41 1.46 2.00
N LYS A 60 13.24 0.86 1.80
CA LYS A 60 12.86 -0.40 2.46
C LYS A 60 13.80 -1.55 2.09
N LEU A 61 14.21 -1.64 0.83
CA LEU A 61 15.15 -2.65 0.37
C LEU A 61 16.55 -2.49 0.97
N LEU A 62 17.04 -1.25 1.12
CA LEU A 62 18.41 -0.97 1.58
C LEU A 62 18.57 -0.94 3.10
N PHE A 63 17.57 -0.45 3.83
CA PHE A 63 17.70 -0.12 5.25
C PHE A 63 16.74 -0.86 6.18
N GLN A 64 15.81 -1.66 5.64
CA GLN A 64 14.87 -2.47 6.42
C GLN A 64 15.05 -3.96 6.09
N THR A 65 14.21 -4.82 6.68
CA THR A 65 14.25 -6.27 6.48
C THR A 65 13.72 -6.73 5.12
N GLY A 66 13.60 -5.82 4.13
CA GLY A 66 13.00 -6.12 2.83
C GLY A 66 11.47 -6.21 2.86
N PHE A 67 10.90 -6.99 1.94
CA PHE A 67 9.46 -7.19 1.75
C PHE A 67 9.02 -8.53 2.33
N ASP A 68 7.87 -8.56 3.01
CA ASP A 68 7.31 -9.81 3.55
C ASP A 68 6.52 -10.60 2.49
N GLU A 69 6.23 -11.87 2.74
CA GLU A 69 5.51 -12.72 1.78
C GLU A 69 4.10 -12.20 1.45
N THR A 70 3.41 -11.62 2.41
CA THR A 70 2.04 -11.12 2.24
C THR A 70 2.05 -9.92 1.30
N GLU A 71 3.01 -9.03 1.48
CA GLU A 71 3.26 -7.87 0.63
C GLU A 71 3.69 -8.29 -0.78
N LEU A 72 4.60 -9.26 -0.90
CA LEU A 72 5.00 -9.79 -2.21
C LEU A 72 3.79 -10.40 -2.96
N LYS A 73 2.93 -11.16 -2.27
CA LYS A 73 1.69 -11.69 -2.84
C LYS A 73 0.75 -10.57 -3.29
N SER A 74 0.69 -9.46 -2.55
CA SER A 74 -0.09 -8.28 -2.94
C SER A 74 0.43 -7.63 -4.23
N TYR A 75 1.74 -7.69 -4.50
CA TYR A 75 2.31 -7.13 -5.73
C TYR A 75 1.97 -7.94 -6.98
N ILE A 76 1.67 -9.24 -6.87
CA ILE A 76 1.34 -10.09 -8.03
C ILE A 76 0.13 -9.54 -8.78
N SER A 77 -0.95 -9.17 -8.07
CA SER A 77 -2.15 -8.61 -8.70
C SER A 77 -1.87 -7.27 -9.37
N VAL A 78 -1.05 -6.42 -8.74
CA VAL A 78 -0.63 -5.13 -9.29
C VAL A 78 0.22 -5.32 -10.56
N ILE A 79 1.16 -6.26 -10.55
CA ILE A 79 2.00 -6.57 -11.72
C ILE A 79 1.12 -7.05 -12.88
N HIS A 80 0.21 -7.98 -12.63
CA HIS A 80 -0.72 -8.46 -13.66
C HIS A 80 -1.55 -7.31 -14.22
N ALA A 81 -2.17 -6.49 -13.36
CA ALA A 81 -2.96 -5.34 -13.79
C ALA A 81 -2.15 -4.38 -14.67
N ASN A 82 -0.91 -4.05 -14.27
CA ASN A 82 -0.03 -3.17 -15.03
C ASN A 82 0.32 -3.77 -16.41
N VAL A 83 0.59 -5.07 -16.48
CA VAL A 83 0.89 -5.76 -17.75
C VAL A 83 -0.31 -5.71 -18.68
N TYR A 84 -1.50 -6.09 -18.20
CA TYR A 84 -2.72 -6.05 -19.01
C TYR A 84 -3.05 -4.63 -19.49
N GLN A 85 -2.98 -3.65 -18.60
CA GLN A 85 -3.21 -2.25 -18.93
C GLN A 85 -2.22 -1.76 -20.00
N THR A 86 -0.94 -2.12 -19.88
CA THR A 86 0.08 -1.74 -20.87
C THR A 86 -0.21 -2.37 -22.23
N ILE A 87 -0.57 -3.66 -22.27
CA ILE A 87 -0.91 -4.34 -23.54
C ILE A 87 -2.12 -3.66 -24.19
N LYS A 88 -3.16 -3.32 -23.41
CA LYS A 88 -4.33 -2.60 -23.92
C LYS A 88 -3.97 -1.24 -24.51
N ILE A 89 -3.17 -0.44 -23.79
CA ILE A 89 -2.70 0.87 -24.26
C ILE A 89 -1.93 0.73 -25.59
N LEU A 90 -1.07 -0.28 -25.69
CA LEU A 90 -0.31 -0.55 -26.92
C LEU A 90 -1.21 -0.97 -28.09
N HIS A 91 -2.18 -1.85 -27.83
CA HIS A 91 -3.15 -2.30 -28.83
C HIS A 91 -4.00 -1.14 -29.36
N ASP A 92 -4.59 -0.36 -28.45
CA ASP A 92 -5.48 0.74 -28.79
C ASP A 92 -4.71 1.84 -29.55
N GLY A 93 -3.49 2.15 -29.09
CA GLY A 93 -2.60 3.10 -29.79
C GLY A 93 -2.18 2.64 -31.18
N ALA A 94 -1.88 1.34 -31.36
CA ALA A 94 -1.56 0.79 -32.68
C ALA A 94 -2.77 0.89 -33.64
N LYS A 95 -3.97 0.56 -33.14
CA LYS A 95 -5.23 0.67 -33.89
C LYS A 95 -5.52 2.11 -34.31
N GLU A 96 -5.31 3.08 -33.42
CA GLU A 96 -5.47 4.51 -33.72
C GLU A 96 -4.47 4.98 -34.78
N LEU A 97 -3.17 4.68 -34.62
CA LEU A 97 -2.14 5.10 -35.57
C LEU A 97 -2.33 4.48 -36.96
N SER A 98 -2.83 3.24 -37.03
CA SER A 98 -3.13 2.59 -38.32
C SER A 98 -4.20 3.30 -39.16
N GLN A 99 -5.05 4.11 -38.52
CA GLN A 99 -6.11 4.87 -39.18
C GLN A 99 -5.67 6.28 -39.59
N VAL A 100 -4.66 6.85 -38.93
CA VAL A 100 -4.27 8.26 -39.07
C VAL A 100 -3.05 8.43 -39.98
N GLU A 101 -2.12 7.48 -40.02
CA GLU A 101 -0.89 7.62 -40.81
C GLU A 101 -0.99 7.09 -42.24
N SER A 102 -0.34 7.79 -43.16
CA SER A 102 -0.23 7.43 -44.59
C SER A 102 0.62 6.17 -44.86
N ASP A 103 1.43 5.71 -43.89
CA ASP A 103 2.19 4.46 -43.93
C ASP A 103 1.57 3.43 -42.95
N SER A 104 0.29 3.13 -43.16
CA SER A 104 -0.53 2.30 -42.26
C SER A 104 0.03 0.89 -42.04
N SER A 105 0.82 0.37 -43.00
CA SER A 105 1.42 -0.97 -42.94
C SER A 105 2.32 -1.20 -41.73
N LYS A 106 2.85 -0.15 -41.11
CA LYS A 106 3.75 -0.24 -39.95
C LYS A 106 3.02 -0.55 -38.63
N TYR A 107 1.75 -0.17 -38.54
CA TYR A 107 0.96 -0.25 -37.31
C TYR A 107 -0.16 -1.30 -37.37
N VAL A 108 -0.21 -2.09 -38.46
CA VAL A 108 -1.17 -3.19 -38.60
C VAL A 108 -0.86 -4.26 -37.54
N ILE A 109 -1.86 -4.53 -36.70
CA ILE A 109 -1.81 -5.61 -35.72
C ILE A 109 -1.84 -6.94 -36.47
N SER A 110 -0.92 -7.84 -36.12
CA SER A 110 -0.89 -9.20 -36.69
C SER A 110 -2.24 -9.91 -36.46
N PRO A 111 -2.76 -10.68 -37.43
CA PRO A 111 -4.00 -11.43 -37.26
C PRO A 111 -4.03 -12.31 -36.00
N ASP A 112 -2.90 -12.92 -35.66
CA ASP A 112 -2.76 -13.80 -34.49
C ASP A 112 -2.94 -13.04 -33.16
N ASN A 113 -2.61 -11.74 -33.15
CA ASN A 113 -2.71 -10.88 -31.98
C ASN A 113 -4.03 -10.11 -31.92
N GLN A 114 -4.82 -10.14 -32.99
CA GLN A 114 -6.03 -9.35 -33.12
C GLN A 114 -7.15 -9.90 -32.21
N GLU A 115 -7.33 -11.23 -32.16
CA GLU A 115 -8.31 -11.87 -31.27
C GLU A 115 -7.98 -11.62 -29.78
N ILE A 116 -6.70 -11.73 -29.42
CA ILE A 116 -6.24 -11.51 -28.05
C ILE A 116 -6.38 -10.04 -27.67
N GLY A 117 -6.03 -9.13 -28.59
CA GLY A 117 -6.16 -7.68 -28.40
C GLY A 117 -7.60 -7.25 -28.13
N GLU A 118 -8.57 -7.75 -28.90
CA GLU A 118 -9.98 -7.43 -28.71
C GLU A 118 -10.51 -8.00 -27.37
N LYS A 119 -10.14 -9.23 -26.98
CA LYS A 119 -10.48 -9.76 -25.64
C LYS A 119 -9.93 -8.92 -24.50
N LEU A 120 -8.74 -8.34 -24.67
CA LEU A 120 -8.12 -7.47 -23.66
C LEU A 120 -8.70 -6.04 -23.66
N SER A 121 -9.16 -5.55 -24.81
CA SER A 121 -9.79 -4.23 -24.93
C SER A 121 -11.12 -4.16 -24.16
N GLU A 122 -11.85 -5.28 -24.11
CA GLU A 122 -13.11 -5.45 -23.37
C GLU A 122 -12.96 -5.47 -21.85
N ILE A 123 -11.74 -5.69 -21.33
CA ILE A 123 -11.49 -5.68 -19.88
C ILE A 123 -11.54 -4.22 -19.38
N ASP A 124 -12.57 -3.88 -18.62
CA ASP A 124 -12.70 -2.57 -17.97
C ASP A 124 -11.67 -2.44 -16.83
N GLY A 125 -10.83 -1.41 -16.91
CA GLY A 125 -9.70 -1.18 -16.00
C GLY A 125 -10.08 -0.91 -14.55
N ARG A 126 -11.39 -0.76 -14.24
CA ARG A 126 -11.89 -0.48 -12.89
C ARG A 126 -12.29 -1.72 -12.08
N ASN A 127 -12.48 -2.88 -12.70
CA ASN A 127 -13.05 -4.06 -12.03
C ASN A 127 -12.21 -5.33 -12.20
N PHE A 128 -10.90 -5.27 -11.97
CA PHE A 128 -10.04 -6.45 -12.05
C PHE A 128 -10.40 -7.55 -11.03
N LEU A 129 -11.01 -7.17 -9.89
CA LEU A 129 -11.47 -8.13 -8.88
C LEU A 129 -12.66 -8.97 -9.36
N THR A 130 -13.55 -8.45 -10.21
CA THR A 130 -14.73 -9.21 -10.69
C THR A 130 -14.35 -10.24 -11.75
N TRP A 131 -13.33 -9.97 -12.56
CA TRP A 131 -12.89 -10.91 -13.61
C TRP A 131 -12.25 -12.17 -13.04
N LYS A 132 -11.57 -12.07 -11.88
CA LYS A 132 -11.02 -13.25 -11.17
C LYS A 132 -12.10 -14.25 -10.77
N TYR A 133 -13.31 -13.79 -10.46
CA TYR A 133 -14.46 -14.64 -10.14
C TYR A 133 -15.20 -15.18 -11.37
N SER A 134 -15.09 -14.52 -12.53
CA SER A 134 -15.74 -14.98 -13.76
C SER A 134 -14.94 -16.03 -14.53
N ALA A 135 -13.60 -16.03 -14.40
CA ALA A 135 -12.73 -16.98 -15.11
C ALA A 135 -12.49 -18.31 -14.35
N THR A 136 -13.08 -18.46 -13.16
CA THR A 136 -12.97 -19.66 -12.32
C THR A 136 -14.27 -20.47 -12.24
N SER A 137 -15.26 -20.18 -13.10
CA SER A 137 -16.53 -20.91 -13.20
C SER A 137 -16.70 -21.59 -14.55
#